data_AF-A0A7J3A774-F1
#
_entry.id   AF-A0A7J3A774-F1
#
_cell.length_a   1.000
_cell.length_b   1.000
_cell.length_c   1.000
_cell.angle_alpha   90.00
_cell.angle_beta   90.00
_cell.angle_gamma   90.00
#
_symmetry.space_group_name_H-M   'P 1'
#
loop_
_entity.id
_entity.type
_entity.pdbx_description
1 polymer ?
#
loop_
_entity_poly.entity_id
_entity_poly.type
_entity_poly.pdbx_seq_one_letter_code
_entity_poly.pdbx_strand_id
1 'polypeptide(L)'
;MKKTRALTLSLAAIASVVVVEGAAGLLTNSLALISDALHALFDVIATLTLLVATRMSLKPPDETHTYGHGKIESIGGFLGGLLLSALGVDIVWSAFSRLAEGEHNVTPELVGFLAIFYTLAIDGLRISVLHTSLKGEESATVKADLFHALSDLSSTLVALAGYASASLNIFIGDTLAALTLCVLIFYLSLKMVYRTSLDLSDAVPKSIFNRVKASIQTHPNIKHFDNLRMRRVGDKIFVDVDITIPQELSVKEADLIASDLQKKIQDTIGKSEVSVKLKPSPQQPTLIDRIYHVAGKVDGVRGVHKVVLTDVGSAQHLTLHVEVDLNLPTDRAHEIAEEVERRLIEEVSGIGSVTVHIEPAQERIKAYEIDDKDMAESIKEIVKANRFVKKVEDVKMYGDDKRMYVDIRCVLKDNLTVEEAHAVATEIERKIVEKYQRLDVTLHIETESDSK
;
A
#
# COMPACT_ATOMS: atom_id res chain seq x y z
N MET A 1 26.68 13.69 -11.65
CA MET A 1 27.72 12.90 -10.95
C MET A 1 27.04 11.99 -9.93
N LYS A 2 27.50 10.75 -9.71
CA LYS A 2 26.91 9.86 -8.69
C LYS A 2 27.18 10.41 -7.28
N LYS A 3 26.18 10.35 -6.38
CA LYS A 3 26.24 10.86 -4.99
C LYS A 3 27.49 10.40 -4.25
N THR A 4 27.83 9.13 -4.34
CA THR A 4 29.03 8.54 -3.70
C THR A 4 30.34 9.13 -4.21
N ARG A 5 30.44 9.45 -5.50
CA ARG A 5 31.63 10.08 -6.09
C ARG A 5 31.79 11.51 -5.60
N ALA A 6 30.67 12.25 -5.48
CA ALA A 6 30.67 13.60 -4.92
C ALA A 6 31.19 13.61 -3.47
N LEU A 7 30.62 12.75 -2.62
CA LEU A 7 31.04 12.62 -1.22
C LEU A 7 32.49 12.11 -1.09
N THR A 8 32.94 11.22 -1.97
CA THR A 8 34.34 10.74 -1.94
C THR A 8 35.32 11.86 -2.32
N LEU A 9 34.96 12.70 -3.31
CA LEU A 9 35.78 13.84 -3.70
C LEU A 9 35.78 14.93 -2.61
N SER A 10 34.63 15.19 -1.98
CA SER A 10 34.52 16.09 -0.83
C SER A 10 35.36 15.60 0.35
N LEU A 11 35.29 14.30 0.67
CA LEU A 11 36.11 13.67 1.72
C LEU A 11 37.61 13.82 1.44
N ALA A 12 38.05 13.56 0.21
CA ALA A 12 39.45 13.72 -0.17
C ALA A 12 39.92 15.17 -0.06
N ALA A 13 39.05 16.12 -0.42
CA ALA A 13 39.31 17.54 -0.33
C ALA A 13 39.42 18.03 1.13
N ILE A 14 38.49 17.69 2.01
CA ILE A 14 38.60 18.09 3.43
C ILE A 14 39.75 17.37 4.16
N ALA A 15 40.03 16.11 3.80
CA ALA A 15 41.20 15.40 4.32
C ALA A 15 42.53 16.06 3.91
N SER A 16 42.60 16.68 2.73
CA SER A 16 43.82 17.40 2.34
C SER A 16 44.00 18.70 3.13
N VAL A 17 42.92 19.37 3.54
CA VAL A 17 42.97 20.53 4.44
C VAL A 17 43.60 20.14 5.79
N VAL A 18 43.14 19.04 6.41
CA VAL A 18 43.72 18.54 7.67
C VAL A 18 45.24 18.34 7.58
N VAL A 19 45.72 17.76 6.47
CA VAL A 19 47.15 17.52 6.27
C VAL A 19 47.92 18.84 6.09
N VAL A 20 47.39 19.75 5.28
CA VAL A 20 48.05 21.04 4.98
C VAL A 20 48.08 21.94 6.21
N GLU A 21 46.96 22.14 6.89
CA GLU A 21 46.87 22.97 8.09
C GLU A 21 47.60 22.34 9.27
N GLY A 22 47.52 21.02 9.45
CA GLY A 22 48.26 20.31 10.49
C GLY A 22 49.77 20.43 10.30
N ALA A 23 50.26 20.26 9.08
CA ALA A 23 51.68 20.46 8.77
C ALA A 23 52.10 21.93 8.96
N ALA A 24 51.30 22.88 8.47
CA ALA A 24 51.57 24.31 8.63
C ALA A 24 51.60 24.71 10.11
N GLY A 25 50.65 24.22 10.91
CA GLY A 25 50.57 24.48 12.35
C GLY A 25 51.75 23.91 13.13
N LEU A 26 52.22 22.70 12.79
CA LEU A 26 53.42 22.12 13.41
C LEU A 26 54.70 22.87 13.02
N LEU A 27 54.83 23.28 11.75
CA LEU A 27 56.02 24.01 11.26
C LEU A 27 56.12 25.42 11.83
N THR A 28 54.98 26.09 12.01
CA THR A 28 54.90 27.45 12.56
C THR A 28 54.72 27.47 14.08
N ASN A 29 54.56 26.30 14.70
CA ASN A 29 54.16 26.15 16.11
C ASN A 29 52.90 26.98 16.45
N SER A 30 51.98 27.09 15.49
CA SER A 30 50.76 27.89 15.59
C SER A 30 49.61 27.06 16.14
N LEU A 31 49.20 27.36 17.37
CA LEU A 31 48.07 26.71 18.02
C LEU A 31 46.74 26.99 17.27
N ALA A 32 46.62 28.12 16.60
CA ALA A 32 45.45 28.45 15.77
C ALA A 32 45.32 27.49 14.58
N LEU A 33 46.39 27.28 13.81
CA LEU A 33 46.39 26.37 12.66
C LEU A 33 46.21 24.90 13.09
N ILE A 34 46.75 24.51 14.24
CA ILE A 34 46.53 23.16 14.79
C ILE A 34 45.06 22.98 15.20
N SER A 35 44.42 24.00 15.78
CA SER A 35 43.00 23.98 16.13
C SER A 35 42.11 23.86 14.89
N ASP A 36 42.42 24.60 13.82
CA ASP A 36 41.66 24.54 12.55
C ASP A 36 41.81 23.17 11.88
N ALA A 37 43.02 22.58 11.89
CA ALA A 37 43.26 21.23 11.40
C ALA A 37 42.46 20.17 12.17
N LEU A 38 42.30 20.33 13.50
CA LEU A 38 41.47 19.44 14.32
C LEU A 38 39.98 19.61 14.01
N HIS A 39 39.51 20.82 13.70
CA HIS A 39 38.13 21.04 13.24
C HIS A 39 37.88 20.34 11.91
N ALA A 40 38.75 20.56 10.92
CA ALA A 40 38.66 19.88 9.63
C ALA A 40 38.71 18.34 9.76
N LEU A 41 39.37 17.80 10.81
CA LEU A 41 39.34 16.36 11.10
C LEU A 41 37.97 15.88 11.56
N PHE A 42 37.23 16.67 12.35
CA PHE A 42 35.84 16.35 12.68
C PHE A 42 34.96 16.34 11.42
N ASP A 43 35.22 17.23 10.48
CA ASP A 43 34.49 17.28 9.20
C ASP A 43 34.81 16.06 8.32
N VAL A 44 36.07 15.61 8.28
CA VAL A 44 36.44 14.32 7.66
C VAL A 44 35.60 13.19 8.26
N ILE A 45 35.46 13.11 9.59
CA ILE A 45 34.68 12.07 10.27
C ILE A 45 33.18 12.18 9.90
N ALA A 46 32.63 13.40 9.86
CA ALA A 46 31.24 13.64 9.47
C ALA A 46 31.00 13.24 8.01
N THR A 47 31.82 13.70 7.06
CA THR A 47 31.71 13.35 5.64
C THR A 47 31.93 11.85 5.41
N LEU A 48 32.85 11.21 6.14
CA LEU A 48 33.04 9.76 6.09
C LEU A 48 31.78 9.02 6.55
N THR A 49 31.14 9.47 7.63
CA THR A 49 29.88 8.91 8.12
C THR A 49 28.78 9.04 7.06
N LEU A 50 28.65 10.20 6.41
CA LEU A 50 27.71 10.42 5.31
C LEU A 50 28.01 9.54 4.09
N LEU A 51 29.28 9.35 3.74
CA LEU A 51 29.72 8.49 2.63
C LEU A 51 29.36 7.02 2.90
N VAL A 52 29.66 6.52 4.10
CA VAL A 52 29.32 5.14 4.51
C VAL A 52 27.81 4.94 4.50
N ALA A 53 27.05 5.86 5.10
CA ALA A 53 25.59 5.81 5.11
C ALA A 53 25.00 5.79 3.69
N THR A 54 25.56 6.59 2.78
CA THR A 54 25.13 6.62 1.37
C THR A 54 25.47 5.33 0.64
N ARG A 55 26.65 4.73 0.89
CA ARG A 55 27.00 3.43 0.28
C ARG A 55 26.09 2.31 0.77
N MET A 56 25.77 2.31 2.06
CA MET A 56 24.84 1.34 2.65
C MET A 56 23.41 1.55 2.13
N SER A 57 22.96 2.80 1.94
CA SER A 57 21.60 3.09 1.49
C SER A 57 21.33 2.67 0.04
N LEU A 58 22.37 2.58 -0.79
CA LEU A 58 22.28 2.15 -2.18
C LEU A 58 22.14 0.63 -2.36
N LYS A 59 22.23 -0.15 -1.27
CA LYS A 59 22.03 -1.60 -1.32
C LYS A 59 20.56 -1.91 -1.68
N PRO A 60 20.31 -2.85 -2.62
CA PRO A 60 18.95 -3.25 -2.97
C PRO A 60 18.20 -3.84 -1.77
N PRO A 61 16.86 -3.98 -1.85
CA PRO A 61 16.08 -4.69 -0.85
C PRO A 61 16.57 -6.12 -0.60
N ASP A 62 16.48 -6.56 0.65
CA ASP A 62 16.75 -7.94 1.08
C ASP A 62 15.69 -8.40 2.09
N GLU A 63 15.79 -9.65 2.57
CA GLU A 63 14.80 -10.24 3.47
C GLU A 63 14.65 -9.49 4.80
N THR A 64 15.72 -8.83 5.26
CA THR A 64 15.70 -8.02 6.50
C THR A 64 15.25 -6.59 6.26
N HIS A 65 15.43 -6.09 5.03
CA HIS A 65 15.09 -4.74 4.60
C HIS A 65 14.24 -4.79 3.33
N THR A 66 12.98 -5.21 3.47
CA THR A 66 12.06 -5.46 2.34
C THR A 66 11.72 -4.21 1.53
N TYR A 67 11.79 -3.03 2.14
CA TYR A 67 11.63 -1.73 1.46
C TYR A 67 12.95 -1.14 0.96
N GLY A 68 14.06 -1.86 1.10
CA GLY A 68 15.40 -1.38 0.78
C GLY A 68 16.08 -0.64 1.94
N HIS A 69 17.33 -0.25 1.68
CA HIS A 69 18.21 0.36 2.68
C HIS A 69 18.15 1.90 2.66
N GLY A 70 17.20 2.50 1.91
CA GLY A 70 17.14 3.94 1.67
C GLY A 70 17.08 4.78 2.95
N LYS A 71 16.45 4.29 4.03
CA LYS A 71 16.39 5.00 5.33
C LYS A 71 17.76 5.22 5.97
N ILE A 72 18.78 4.42 5.63
CA ILE A 72 20.15 4.62 6.15
C ILE A 72 20.69 5.99 5.70
N GLU A 73 20.28 6.51 4.54
CA GLU A 73 20.65 7.86 4.11
C GLU A 73 20.07 8.94 5.05
N SER A 74 18.81 8.78 5.47
CA SER A 74 18.17 9.68 6.44
C SER A 74 18.82 9.59 7.82
N ILE A 75 19.22 8.40 8.27
CA ILE A 75 19.97 8.19 9.51
C ILE A 75 21.33 8.90 9.43
N GLY A 76 22.06 8.72 8.32
CA GLY A 76 23.34 9.39 8.09
C GLY A 76 23.19 10.91 8.09
N GLY A 77 22.19 11.44 7.39
CA GLY A 77 21.89 12.88 7.39
C GLY A 77 21.50 13.41 8.76
N PHE A 78 20.75 12.64 9.55
CA PHE A 78 20.37 12.99 10.93
C PHE A 78 21.60 13.04 11.84
N LEU A 79 22.44 12.01 11.83
CA LEU A 79 23.70 11.98 12.60
C LEU A 79 24.65 13.10 12.17
N GLY A 80 24.81 13.32 10.86
CA GLY A 80 25.61 14.42 10.33
C GLY A 80 25.07 15.80 10.76
N GLY A 81 23.74 15.94 10.88
CA GLY A 81 23.11 17.15 11.40
C GLY A 81 23.33 17.36 12.90
N LEU A 82 23.27 16.29 13.70
CA LEU A 82 23.59 16.37 15.13
C LEU A 82 25.05 16.77 15.36
N LEU A 83 25.98 16.18 14.59
CA LEU A 83 27.39 16.57 14.64
C LEU A 83 27.56 18.05 14.27
N LEU A 84 26.92 18.52 13.20
CA LEU A 84 26.97 19.93 12.81
C LEU A 84 26.37 20.86 13.88
N SER A 85 25.28 20.46 14.51
CA SER A 85 24.68 21.23 15.61
C SER A 85 25.61 21.31 16.82
N ALA A 86 26.31 20.21 17.16
CA ALA A 86 27.30 20.21 18.24
C ALA A 86 28.50 21.12 17.93
N LEU A 87 29.03 21.06 16.70
CA LEU A 87 30.08 21.97 16.23
C LEU A 87 29.60 23.42 16.24
N GLY A 88 28.36 23.69 15.82
CA GLY A 88 27.77 25.03 15.88
C GLY A 88 27.72 25.59 17.31
N VAL A 89 27.41 24.76 18.32
CA VAL A 89 27.46 25.16 19.73
C VAL A 89 28.88 25.49 20.17
N ASP A 90 29.85 24.67 19.77
CA ASP A 90 31.26 24.88 20.09
C ASP A 90 31.81 26.19 19.48
N ILE A 91 31.46 26.49 18.22
CA ILE A 91 31.86 27.74 17.56
C ILE A 91 31.22 28.95 18.25
N VAL A 92 29.93 28.88 18.60
CA VAL A 92 29.24 29.96 19.35
C VAL A 92 29.93 30.19 20.69
N TRP A 93 30.21 29.11 21.43
CA TRP A 93 30.89 29.18 22.73
C TRP A 93 32.29 29.79 22.61
N SER A 94 33.07 29.35 21.60
CA SER A 94 34.40 29.87 21.31
C SER A 94 34.37 31.35 20.93
N ALA A 95 33.38 31.80 20.15
CA ALA A 95 33.20 33.19 19.78
C ALA A 95 32.90 34.08 21.00
N PHE A 96 32.04 33.62 21.92
CA PHE A 96 31.80 34.32 23.19
C PHE A 96 33.04 34.38 24.09
N SER A 97 33.79 33.27 24.18
CA SER A 97 35.00 33.17 25.00
C SER A 97 36.07 34.14 24.49
N ARG A 98 36.28 34.23 23.16
CA ARG A 98 37.19 35.20 22.53
C ARG A 98 36.79 36.65 22.78
N LEU A 99 35.50 36.96 22.80
CA LEU A 99 35.00 38.30 23.12
C LEU A 99 35.23 38.67 24.59
N ALA A 100 35.15 37.68 25.50
CA ALA A 100 35.33 37.90 26.93
C ALA A 100 36.81 38.02 27.36
N GLU A 101 37.72 37.29 26.70
CA GLU A 101 39.14 37.23 27.09
C GLU A 101 39.97 38.41 26.60
N GLY A 102 39.57 39.08 25.50
CA GLY A 102 40.25 40.27 24.98
C GLY A 102 41.65 40.01 24.41
N GLU A 103 41.78 40.17 23.09
CA GLU A 103 42.99 40.06 22.26
C GLU A 103 43.87 38.79 22.43
N HIS A 104 44.03 38.06 21.33
CA HIS A 104 45.22 37.23 21.11
C HIS A 104 46.04 37.88 20.01
N ASN A 105 47.30 38.20 20.33
CA ASN A 105 48.28 38.63 19.34
C ASN A 105 48.61 37.45 18.45
N VAL A 106 47.82 37.26 17.39
CA VAL A 106 48.18 36.38 16.29
C VAL A 106 49.26 37.09 15.50
N THR A 107 50.51 36.65 15.60
CA THR A 107 51.59 37.17 14.76
C THR A 107 51.36 36.71 13.32
N PRO A 108 51.04 37.60 12.37
CA PRO A 108 50.63 37.16 11.06
C PRO A 108 51.82 36.65 10.26
N GLU A 109 51.92 35.33 10.05
CA GLU A 109 52.93 34.74 9.19
C GLU A 109 52.37 34.43 7.79
N LEU A 110 53.21 34.57 6.76
CA LEU A 110 52.84 34.29 5.36
C LEU A 110 52.29 32.86 5.18
N VAL A 111 52.79 31.91 5.99
CA VAL A 111 52.35 30.51 5.99
C VAL A 111 50.88 30.39 6.39
N GLY A 112 50.41 31.19 7.35
CA GLY A 112 49.00 31.21 7.77
C GLY A 112 48.06 31.71 6.67
N PHE A 113 48.45 32.76 5.94
CA PHE A 113 47.70 33.22 4.78
C PHE A 113 47.60 32.15 3.69
N LEU A 114 48.71 31.48 3.37
CA LEU A 114 48.72 30.42 2.36
C LEU A 114 47.82 29.25 2.74
N ALA A 115 47.78 28.87 4.03
CA ALA A 115 46.88 27.85 4.55
C ALA A 115 45.41 28.26 4.40
N ILE A 116 45.04 29.47 4.85
CA ILE A 116 43.66 29.98 4.74
C ILE A 116 43.20 30.06 3.27
N PHE A 117 44.05 30.56 2.36
CA PHE A 117 43.70 30.62 0.94
C PHE A 117 43.56 29.23 0.31
N TYR A 118 44.36 28.26 0.75
CA TYR A 118 44.21 26.87 0.32
C TYR A 118 42.85 26.31 0.79
N THR A 119 42.50 26.47 2.06
CA THR A 119 41.22 26.02 2.62
C THR A 119 40.04 26.66 1.90
N LEU A 120 40.10 27.98 1.64
CA LEU A 120 39.08 28.70 0.86
C LEU A 120 38.90 28.12 -0.56
N ALA A 121 40.00 27.80 -1.25
CA ALA A 121 39.95 27.20 -2.58
C ALA A 121 39.35 25.79 -2.55
N ILE A 122 39.68 25.01 -1.53
CA ILE A 122 39.16 23.66 -1.33
C ILE A 122 37.66 23.69 -1.01
N ASP A 123 37.20 24.57 -0.13
CA ASP A 123 35.77 24.68 0.18
C ASP A 123 34.95 25.16 -1.02
N GLY A 124 35.48 26.10 -1.81
CA GLY A 124 34.89 26.49 -3.08
C GLY A 124 34.76 25.32 -4.06
N LEU A 125 35.78 24.46 -4.14
CA LEU A 125 35.75 23.23 -4.94
C LEU A 125 34.71 22.24 -4.41
N ARG A 126 34.66 22.01 -3.09
CA ARG A 126 33.67 21.12 -2.43
C ARG A 126 32.24 21.57 -2.74
N ILE A 127 31.94 22.86 -2.53
CA ILE A 127 30.63 23.44 -2.81
C ILE A 127 30.25 23.24 -4.28
N SER A 128 31.18 23.51 -5.22
CA SER A 128 30.94 23.34 -6.65
C SER A 128 30.61 21.87 -7.01
N VAL A 129 31.40 20.93 -6.50
CA VAL A 129 31.25 19.48 -6.70
C VAL A 129 29.91 18.99 -6.14
N LEU A 130 29.59 19.35 -4.90
CA LEU A 130 28.38 18.90 -4.19
C LEU A 130 27.12 19.53 -4.79
N HIS A 131 27.15 20.84 -5.07
CA HIS A 131 26.04 21.54 -5.71
C HIS A 131 25.74 20.97 -7.10
N THR A 132 26.77 20.67 -7.90
CA THR A 132 26.60 20.03 -9.21
C THR A 132 26.01 18.63 -9.09
N SER A 133 26.28 17.91 -8.01
CA SER A 133 25.68 16.59 -7.74
C SER A 133 24.18 16.68 -7.42
N LEU A 134 23.72 17.76 -6.79
CA LEU A 134 22.31 17.95 -6.40
C LEU A 134 21.38 18.35 -7.55
N LYS A 135 21.91 18.83 -8.68
CA LYS A 135 21.11 19.17 -9.86
C LYS A 135 20.44 17.96 -10.53
N GLY A 136 20.90 16.74 -10.23
CA GLY A 136 20.34 15.50 -10.78
C GLY A 136 19.39 14.75 -9.86
N GLU A 137 19.64 14.75 -8.54
CA GLU A 137 18.85 14.00 -7.55
C GLU A 137 18.89 14.68 -6.18
N GLU A 138 17.76 14.67 -5.45
CA GLU A 138 17.77 15.04 -4.04
C GLU A 138 18.44 13.94 -3.21
N SER A 139 19.48 14.31 -2.46
CA SER A 139 20.16 13.42 -1.52
C SER A 139 20.27 14.12 -0.18
N ALA A 140 19.86 13.45 0.89
CA ALA A 140 19.93 14.01 2.24
C ALA A 140 21.40 14.14 2.69
N THR A 141 22.22 13.12 2.41
CA THR A 141 23.63 13.10 2.77
C THR A 141 24.47 14.09 1.98
N VAL A 142 24.25 14.24 0.66
CA VAL A 142 24.96 15.26 -0.14
C VAL A 142 24.51 16.67 0.25
N LYS A 143 23.23 16.88 0.58
CA LYS A 143 22.77 18.17 1.12
C LYS A 143 23.45 18.47 2.46
N ALA A 144 23.58 17.48 3.34
CA ALA A 144 24.28 17.63 4.60
C ALA A 144 25.74 18.02 4.40
N ASP A 145 26.46 17.32 3.54
CA ASP A 145 27.86 17.61 3.24
C ASP A 145 28.05 18.99 2.57
N LEU A 146 27.07 19.44 1.76
CA LEU A 146 27.07 20.78 1.20
C LEU A 146 26.87 21.86 2.28
N PHE A 147 26.00 21.61 3.26
CA PHE A 147 25.82 22.55 4.37
C PHE A 147 27.07 22.63 5.25
N HIS A 148 27.75 21.51 5.47
CA HIS A 148 29.07 21.48 6.10
C HIS A 148 30.06 22.34 5.30
N ALA A 149 30.26 22.07 4.01
CA ALA A 149 31.18 22.86 3.19
C ALA A 149 30.84 24.37 3.13
N LEU A 150 29.56 24.75 3.19
CA LEU A 150 29.14 26.16 3.29
C LEU A 150 29.45 26.76 4.65
N SER A 151 29.30 25.99 5.73
CA SER A 151 29.69 26.36 7.09
C SER A 151 31.20 26.63 7.16
N ASP A 152 31.99 25.72 6.61
CA ASP A 152 33.46 25.78 6.60
C ASP A 152 33.96 26.99 5.81
N LEU A 153 33.41 27.21 4.60
CA LEU A 153 33.74 28.38 3.79
C LEU A 153 33.46 29.67 4.56
N SER A 154 32.31 29.72 5.22
CA SER A 154 31.90 30.93 5.92
C SER A 154 32.76 31.16 7.17
N SER A 155 33.10 30.10 7.91
CA SER A 155 34.02 30.15 9.04
C SER A 155 35.40 30.67 8.60
N THR A 156 35.91 30.14 7.49
CA THR A 156 37.17 30.58 6.87
C THR A 156 37.13 32.04 6.41
N LEU A 157 36.00 32.51 5.87
CA LEU A 157 35.81 33.92 5.50
C LEU A 157 35.77 34.84 6.72
N VAL A 158 35.14 34.40 7.82
CA VAL A 158 35.15 35.14 9.09
C VAL A 158 36.56 35.17 9.67
N ALA A 159 37.26 34.04 9.70
CA ALA A 159 38.65 33.99 10.16
C ALA A 159 39.57 34.89 9.32
N LEU A 160 39.41 34.90 8.00
CA LEU A 160 40.14 35.79 7.09
C LEU A 160 39.80 37.26 7.34
N ALA A 161 38.53 37.58 7.55
CA ALA A 161 38.08 38.94 7.87
C ALA A 161 38.67 39.40 9.21
N GLY A 162 38.59 38.58 10.26
CA GLY A 162 39.20 38.87 11.55
C GLY A 162 40.71 39.06 11.48
N TYR A 163 41.40 38.21 10.72
CA TYR A 163 42.85 38.31 10.50
C TYR A 163 43.24 39.58 9.73
N ALA A 164 42.49 39.95 8.70
CA ALA A 164 42.68 41.20 7.95
C ALA A 164 42.34 42.45 8.79
N SER A 165 41.27 42.37 9.58
CA SER A 165 40.80 43.44 10.48
C SER A 165 41.75 43.70 11.64
N ALA A 166 42.34 42.64 12.23
CA ALA A 166 43.41 42.75 13.22
C ALA A 166 44.65 43.44 12.62
N SER A 167 44.97 43.16 11.35
CA SER A 167 46.07 43.84 10.63
C SER A 167 45.79 45.34 10.38
N LEU A 168 44.53 45.77 10.48
CA LEU A 168 44.07 47.15 10.26
C LEU A 168 43.62 47.86 11.56
N ASN A 169 43.76 47.22 12.73
CA ASN A 169 43.28 47.71 14.04
C ASN A 169 41.76 48.02 14.12
N ILE A 170 40.91 47.28 13.40
CA ILE A 170 39.44 47.44 13.43
C ILE A 170 38.78 46.20 14.03
N PHE A 171 38.45 46.23 15.33
CA PHE A 171 38.08 45.00 16.07
C PHE A 171 36.59 44.65 16.13
N ILE A 172 35.67 45.60 15.93
CA ILE A 172 34.24 45.40 16.27
C ILE A 172 33.43 44.72 15.15
N GLY A 173 33.82 44.87 13.88
CA GLY A 173 33.08 44.33 12.74
C GLY A 173 33.16 42.81 12.61
N ASP A 174 34.28 42.23 13.04
CA ASP A 174 34.58 40.80 12.93
C ASP A 174 33.68 39.95 13.84
N THR A 175 33.53 40.35 15.11
CA THR A 175 32.73 39.61 16.08
C THR A 175 31.24 39.56 15.71
N LEU A 176 30.68 40.64 15.15
CA LEU A 176 29.28 40.67 14.70
C LEU A 176 29.04 39.78 13.48
N ALA A 177 29.98 39.76 12.53
CA ALA A 177 29.92 38.88 11.36
C ALA A 177 30.04 37.41 11.78
N ALA A 178 30.97 37.10 12.67
CA ALA A 178 31.16 35.77 13.26
C ALA A 178 29.89 35.28 13.96
N LEU A 179 29.31 36.09 14.86
CA LEU A 179 28.08 35.74 15.57
C LEU A 179 26.90 35.52 14.63
N THR A 180 26.72 36.39 13.64
CA THR A 180 25.65 36.26 12.64
C THR A 180 25.78 34.96 11.86
N LEU A 181 27.00 34.61 11.47
CA LEU A 181 27.27 33.38 10.76
C LEU A 181 27.02 32.14 11.63
N CYS A 182 27.47 32.16 12.89
CA CYS A 182 27.26 31.05 13.83
C CYS A 182 25.77 30.75 14.02
N VAL A 183 24.96 31.80 14.21
CA VAL A 183 23.50 31.66 14.34
C VAL A 183 22.89 31.08 13.06
N LEU A 184 23.35 31.49 11.88
CA LEU A 184 22.89 30.96 10.60
C LEU A 184 23.22 29.47 10.45
N ILE A 185 24.47 29.06 10.73
CA ILE A 185 24.92 27.66 10.67
C ILE A 185 24.12 26.81 11.65
N PHE A 186 23.96 27.28 12.89
CA PHE A 186 23.18 26.58 13.91
C PHE A 186 21.72 26.41 13.49
N TYR A 187 21.09 27.45 12.94
CA TYR A 187 19.73 27.36 12.41
C TYR A 187 19.61 26.35 11.25
N LEU A 188 20.56 26.37 10.32
CA LEU A 188 20.58 25.45 9.17
C LEU A 188 20.79 23.99 9.62
N SER A 189 21.64 23.74 10.60
CA SER A 189 21.87 22.40 11.16
C SER A 189 20.62 21.86 11.85
N LEU A 190 19.96 22.65 12.71
CA LEU A 190 18.69 22.28 13.33
C LEU A 190 17.59 22.01 12.30
N LYS A 191 17.51 22.84 11.27
CA LYS A 191 16.57 22.65 10.15
C LYS A 191 16.83 21.34 9.42
N MET A 192 18.09 20.93 9.27
CA MET A 192 18.45 19.65 8.66
C MET A 192 18.08 18.47 9.56
N VAL A 193 18.39 18.54 10.86
CA VAL A 193 17.97 17.54 11.86
C VAL A 193 16.45 17.38 11.83
N TYR A 194 15.70 18.48 11.87
CA TYR A 194 14.24 18.45 11.79
C TYR A 194 13.74 17.76 10.50
N ARG A 195 14.29 18.10 9.34
CA ARG A 195 13.90 17.50 8.05
C ARG A 195 14.21 16.01 7.98
N THR A 196 15.38 15.59 8.45
CA THR A 196 15.78 14.18 8.45
C THR A 196 14.97 13.36 9.45
N SER A 197 14.61 13.94 10.61
CA SER A 197 13.65 13.35 11.55
C SER A 197 12.27 13.12 10.93
N LEU A 198 11.78 14.07 10.12
CA LEU A 198 10.53 13.91 9.39
C LEU A 198 10.59 12.75 8.38
N ASP A 199 11.71 12.62 7.65
CA ASP A 199 11.91 11.50 6.74
C ASP A 199 11.95 10.15 7.51
N LEU A 200 12.55 10.13 8.71
CA LEU A 200 12.57 8.94 9.57
C LEU A 200 11.18 8.57 10.10
N SER A 201 10.36 9.57 10.43
CA SER A 201 8.98 9.43 10.91
C SER A 201 7.96 9.18 9.78
N ASP A 202 8.41 8.83 8.57
CA ASP A 202 7.57 8.55 7.39
C ASP A 202 6.74 9.76 6.90
N ALA A 203 7.10 10.99 7.28
CA ALA A 203 6.38 12.17 6.84
C ALA A 203 6.65 12.50 5.36
N VAL A 204 5.63 13.00 4.67
CA VAL A 204 5.72 13.44 3.26
C VAL A 204 5.27 14.90 3.16
N PRO A 205 5.92 15.74 2.34
CA PRO A 205 5.49 17.12 2.14
C PRO A 205 4.02 17.23 1.69
N LYS A 206 3.27 18.15 2.29
CA LYS A 206 1.84 18.40 1.97
C LYS A 206 1.60 18.66 0.48
N SER A 207 2.56 19.30 -0.20
CA SER A 207 2.48 19.55 -1.65
C SER A 207 2.46 18.26 -2.46
N ILE A 208 3.27 17.26 -2.11
CA ILE A 208 3.30 15.96 -2.79
C ILE A 208 2.02 15.19 -2.47
N PHE A 209 1.60 15.17 -1.20
CA PHE A 209 0.35 14.51 -0.79
C PHE A 209 -0.86 15.06 -1.56
N ASN A 210 -0.99 16.38 -1.66
CA ASN A 210 -2.09 17.02 -2.37
C ASN A 210 -2.06 16.75 -3.89
N ARG A 211 -0.88 16.65 -4.50
CA ARG A 211 -0.74 16.30 -5.92
C ARG A 211 -1.20 14.87 -6.19
N VAL A 212 -0.82 13.91 -5.35
CA VAL A 212 -1.29 12.52 -5.45
C VAL A 212 -2.81 12.44 -5.23
N LYS A 213 -3.31 13.12 -4.18
CA LYS A 213 -4.74 13.21 -3.89
C LYS A 213 -5.54 13.73 -5.09
N ALA A 214 -5.09 14.81 -5.72
CA ALA A 214 -5.72 15.37 -6.91
C ALA A 214 -5.65 14.42 -8.13
N SER A 215 -4.55 13.67 -8.28
CA SER A 215 -4.40 12.68 -9.36
C SER A 215 -5.43 11.54 -9.25
N ILE A 216 -5.68 11.07 -8.02
CA ILE A 216 -6.71 10.05 -7.72
C ILE A 216 -8.12 10.62 -7.94
N GLN A 217 -8.40 11.82 -7.42
CA GLN A 217 -9.72 12.46 -7.54
C GLN A 217 -10.15 12.78 -8.98
N THR A 218 -9.18 13.00 -9.87
CA THR A 218 -9.44 13.30 -11.30
C THR A 218 -9.50 12.04 -12.17
N HIS A 219 -9.38 10.85 -11.58
CA HIS A 219 -9.42 9.60 -12.34
C HIS A 219 -10.88 9.21 -12.67
N PRO A 220 -11.23 8.95 -13.93
CA PRO A 220 -12.64 8.80 -14.36
C PRO A 220 -13.36 7.62 -13.71
N ASN A 221 -12.63 6.52 -13.46
CA ASN A 221 -13.20 5.28 -12.94
C ASN A 221 -13.15 5.15 -11.40
N ILE A 222 -12.71 6.20 -10.69
CA ILE A 222 -12.57 6.18 -9.23
C ILE A 222 -13.57 7.16 -8.63
N LYS A 223 -14.64 6.64 -8.01
CA LYS A 223 -15.65 7.48 -7.34
C LYS A 223 -15.23 7.85 -5.93
N HIS A 224 -14.57 6.92 -5.24
CA HIS A 224 -14.18 7.07 -3.85
C HIS A 224 -12.83 6.41 -3.59
N PHE A 225 -12.05 6.98 -2.69
CA PHE A 225 -10.79 6.42 -2.23
C PHE A 225 -10.62 6.71 -0.74
N ASP A 226 -10.00 5.76 -0.05
CA ASP A 226 -9.76 5.80 1.39
C ASP A 226 -8.30 5.46 1.70
N ASN A 227 -7.90 5.67 2.96
CA ASN A 227 -6.63 5.18 3.51
C ASN A 227 -5.38 5.54 2.69
N LEU A 228 -5.38 6.70 2.00
CA LEU A 228 -4.22 7.21 1.29
C LEU A 228 -3.07 7.44 2.28
N ARG A 229 -2.08 6.54 2.23
CA ARG A 229 -0.88 6.56 3.06
C ARG A 229 0.32 6.72 2.15
N MET A 230 1.25 7.56 2.58
CA MET A 230 2.46 7.84 1.81
C MET A 230 3.63 7.92 2.76
N ARG A 231 4.79 7.42 2.33
CA ARG A 231 6.05 7.55 3.07
C ARG A 231 7.24 7.60 2.14
N ARG A 232 8.34 8.18 2.61
CA ARG A 232 9.59 8.27 1.85
C ARG A 232 10.61 7.26 2.38
N VAL A 233 11.29 6.57 1.48
CA VAL A 233 12.42 5.69 1.79
C VAL A 233 13.54 6.01 0.82
N GLY A 234 14.56 6.75 1.29
CA GLY A 234 15.61 7.29 0.43
C GLY A 234 15.04 8.25 -0.61
N ASP A 235 15.28 7.97 -1.89
CA ASP A 235 14.78 8.76 -3.02
C ASP A 235 13.44 8.27 -3.59
N LYS A 236 12.86 7.20 -3.03
CA LYS A 236 11.57 6.63 -3.45
C LYS A 236 10.45 7.04 -2.51
N ILE A 237 9.25 7.23 -3.07
CA ILE A 237 8.01 7.44 -2.32
C ILE A 237 7.12 6.20 -2.45
N PHE A 238 6.73 5.61 -1.33
CA PHE A 238 5.76 4.54 -1.29
C PHE A 238 4.37 5.14 -1.08
N VAL A 239 3.39 4.67 -1.85
CA VAL A 239 2.00 5.14 -1.81
C VAL A 239 1.10 3.92 -1.68
N ASP A 240 0.30 3.87 -0.62
CA ASP A 240 -0.76 2.88 -0.43
C ASP A 240 -2.10 3.59 -0.50
N VAL A 241 -3.02 3.09 -1.32
CA VAL A 241 -4.37 3.66 -1.44
C VAL A 241 -5.42 2.57 -1.59
N ASP A 242 -6.55 2.75 -0.90
CA ASP A 242 -7.72 1.92 -1.11
C ASP A 242 -8.64 2.66 -2.10
N ILE A 243 -9.06 2.00 -3.19
CA ILE A 243 -10.01 2.58 -4.14
C ILE A 243 -11.28 1.74 -4.22
N THR A 244 -12.41 2.42 -4.33
CA THR A 244 -13.72 1.77 -4.45
C THR A 244 -14.11 1.63 -5.91
N ILE A 245 -14.36 0.39 -6.34
CA ILE A 245 -14.72 0.03 -7.73
C ILE A 245 -16.08 -0.68 -7.80
N PRO A 246 -16.84 -0.57 -8.89
CA PRO A 246 -18.08 -1.33 -9.09
C PRO A 246 -17.87 -2.85 -8.96
N GLN A 247 -18.86 -3.57 -8.41
CA GLN A 247 -18.78 -5.03 -8.18
C GLN A 247 -18.89 -5.83 -9.48
N GLU A 248 -19.48 -5.24 -10.51
CA GLU A 248 -19.76 -5.88 -11.78
C GLU A 248 -18.52 -5.96 -12.69
N LEU A 249 -17.42 -5.31 -12.29
CA LEU A 249 -16.17 -5.34 -13.04
C LEU A 249 -15.49 -6.70 -12.92
N SER A 250 -14.98 -7.20 -14.05
CA SER A 250 -14.08 -8.33 -14.05
C SER A 250 -12.76 -7.99 -13.34
N VAL A 251 -12.08 -9.02 -12.82
CA VAL A 251 -10.75 -8.87 -12.20
C VAL A 251 -9.76 -8.18 -13.15
N LYS A 252 -9.86 -8.45 -14.46
CA LYS A 252 -9.01 -7.85 -15.49
C LYS A 252 -9.26 -6.35 -15.63
N GLU A 253 -10.51 -5.91 -15.67
CA GLU A 253 -10.84 -4.49 -15.76
C GLU A 253 -10.42 -3.73 -14.51
N ALA A 254 -10.60 -4.35 -13.34
CA ALA A 254 -10.17 -3.81 -12.07
C ALA A 254 -8.63 -3.63 -12.00
N ASP A 255 -7.86 -4.61 -12.50
CA ASP A 255 -6.40 -4.54 -12.61
C ASP A 255 -5.94 -3.45 -13.59
N LEU A 256 -6.64 -3.25 -14.70
CA LEU A 256 -6.36 -2.16 -15.65
C LEU A 256 -6.57 -0.78 -15.00
N ILE A 257 -7.63 -0.60 -14.21
CA ILE A 257 -7.88 0.64 -13.47
C ILE A 257 -6.79 0.87 -12.42
N ALA A 258 -6.40 -0.17 -11.68
CA ALA A 258 -5.32 -0.09 -10.70
C ALA A 258 -3.99 0.30 -11.36
N SER A 259 -3.64 -0.37 -12.47
CA SER A 259 -2.41 -0.13 -13.22
C SER A 259 -2.35 1.29 -13.83
N ASP A 260 -3.46 1.78 -14.38
CA ASP A 260 -3.53 3.15 -14.90
C ASP A 260 -3.35 4.19 -13.79
N LEU A 261 -3.99 3.97 -12.63
CA LEU A 261 -3.80 4.82 -11.46
C LEU A 261 -2.35 4.82 -10.97
N GLN A 262 -1.73 3.63 -10.86
CA GLN A 262 -0.32 3.50 -10.47
C GLN A 262 0.59 4.32 -11.39
N LYS A 263 0.41 4.18 -12.70
CA LYS A 263 1.19 4.93 -13.69
C LYS A 263 0.96 6.44 -13.58
N LYS A 264 -0.29 6.89 -13.46
CA LYS A 264 -0.63 8.32 -13.32
C LYS A 264 -0.02 8.93 -12.06
N ILE A 265 0.02 8.19 -10.95
CA ILE A 265 0.70 8.62 -9.72
C ILE A 265 2.21 8.69 -9.94
N GLN A 266 2.82 7.67 -10.55
CA GLN A 266 4.26 7.65 -10.88
C GLN A 266 4.66 8.82 -11.79
N ASP A 267 3.88 9.13 -12.81
CA ASP A 267 4.11 10.28 -13.70
C ASP A 267 4.00 11.62 -12.95
N THR A 268 3.18 11.67 -11.89
CA THR A 268 3.00 12.87 -11.07
C THR A 268 4.20 13.10 -10.14
N ILE A 269 4.64 12.08 -9.39
CA ILE A 269 5.63 12.27 -8.32
C ILE A 269 7.03 11.71 -8.62
N GLY A 270 7.22 11.09 -9.79
CA GLY A 270 8.48 10.48 -10.21
C GLY A 270 8.71 9.13 -9.54
N LYS A 271 9.95 8.91 -9.05
CA LYS A 271 10.38 7.63 -8.43
C LYS A 271 9.47 7.24 -7.26
N SER A 272 8.56 6.31 -7.52
CA SER A 272 7.57 5.87 -6.53
C SER A 272 7.14 4.43 -6.76
N GLU A 273 6.66 3.81 -5.68
CA GLU A 273 6.06 2.48 -5.69
C GLU A 273 4.64 2.62 -5.12
N VAL A 274 3.65 2.16 -5.90
CA VAL A 274 2.24 2.43 -5.64
C VAL A 274 1.51 1.12 -5.48
N SER A 275 0.95 0.89 -4.29
CA SER A 275 0.07 -0.23 -3.99
C SER A 275 -1.38 0.25 -3.98
N VAL A 276 -2.22 -0.44 -4.75
CA VAL A 276 -3.64 -0.10 -4.90
C VAL A 276 -4.45 -1.28 -4.38
N LYS A 277 -5.17 -1.07 -3.29
CA LYS A 277 -6.11 -2.04 -2.77
C LYS A 277 -7.50 -1.75 -3.33
N LEU A 278 -8.07 -2.74 -4.01
CA LEU A 278 -9.40 -2.65 -4.57
C LEU A 278 -10.44 -3.02 -3.52
N LYS A 279 -11.44 -2.16 -3.34
CA LYS A 279 -12.63 -2.44 -2.54
C LYS A 279 -13.85 -2.44 -3.46
N PRO A 280 -14.72 -3.45 -3.38
CA PRO A 280 -15.99 -3.38 -4.07
C PRO A 280 -16.84 -2.24 -3.49
N SER A 281 -17.57 -1.54 -4.35
CA SER A 281 -18.60 -0.61 -3.91
C SER A 281 -19.62 -1.37 -3.07
N PRO A 282 -20.03 -0.83 -1.90
CA PRO A 282 -21.18 -1.39 -1.20
C PRO A 282 -22.39 -1.29 -2.14
N GLN A 283 -23.01 -2.43 -2.43
CA GLN A 283 -24.32 -2.45 -3.06
C GLN A 283 -25.32 -1.86 -2.05
N GLN A 284 -26.24 -1.01 -2.51
CA GLN A 284 -27.48 -0.86 -1.76
C GLN A 284 -28.14 -2.24 -1.71
N PRO A 285 -28.61 -2.72 -0.54
CA PRO A 285 -29.23 -4.02 -0.46
C PRO A 285 -30.35 -4.09 -1.49
N THR A 286 -30.33 -5.13 -2.31
CA THR A 286 -31.36 -5.29 -3.33
C THR A 286 -32.74 -5.41 -2.65
N LEU A 287 -33.81 -5.14 -3.38
CA LEU A 287 -35.17 -5.35 -2.85
C LEU A 287 -35.33 -6.78 -2.29
N ILE A 288 -34.70 -7.75 -2.94
CA ILE A 288 -34.66 -9.16 -2.53
C ILE A 288 -33.90 -9.35 -1.21
N ASP A 289 -32.73 -8.71 -1.02
CA ASP A 289 -31.97 -8.79 0.24
C ASP A 289 -32.77 -8.21 1.42
N ARG A 290 -33.53 -7.14 1.18
CA ARG A 290 -34.44 -6.58 2.19
C ARG A 290 -35.55 -7.56 2.55
N ILE A 291 -36.14 -8.24 1.56
CA ILE A 291 -37.18 -9.25 1.79
C ILE A 291 -36.61 -10.38 2.65
N TYR A 292 -35.44 -10.93 2.31
CA TYR A 292 -34.77 -11.95 3.12
C TYR A 292 -34.49 -11.47 4.55
N HIS A 293 -34.03 -10.23 4.71
CA HIS A 293 -33.71 -9.66 6.02
C HIS A 293 -34.94 -9.46 6.92
N VAL A 294 -36.04 -8.94 6.35
CA VAL A 294 -37.29 -8.69 7.08
C VAL A 294 -37.97 -10.01 7.44
N ALA A 295 -38.13 -10.91 6.47
CA ALA A 295 -38.78 -12.20 6.68
C ALA A 295 -37.99 -13.10 7.65
N GLY A 296 -36.66 -13.15 7.52
CA GLY A 296 -35.80 -13.98 8.39
C GLY A 296 -35.67 -13.47 9.83
N LYS A 297 -36.15 -12.25 10.13
CA LYS A 297 -36.18 -11.69 11.49
C LYS A 297 -37.46 -12.00 12.27
N VAL A 298 -38.44 -12.61 11.63
CA VAL A 298 -39.67 -13.02 12.31
C VAL A 298 -39.39 -14.25 13.16
N ASP A 299 -39.78 -14.20 14.43
CA ASP A 299 -39.57 -15.30 15.37
C ASP A 299 -40.28 -16.57 14.89
N GLY A 300 -39.54 -17.68 14.82
CA GLY A 300 -40.05 -18.97 14.33
C GLY A 300 -39.72 -19.27 12.86
N VAL A 301 -39.23 -18.29 12.09
CA VAL A 301 -38.68 -18.52 10.76
C VAL A 301 -37.29 -19.15 10.85
N ARG A 302 -37.11 -20.31 10.20
CA ARG A 302 -35.82 -21.03 10.12
C ARG A 302 -35.08 -20.77 8.81
N GLY A 303 -35.81 -20.46 7.76
CA GLY A 303 -35.30 -20.25 6.42
C GLY A 303 -36.31 -19.52 5.56
N VAL A 304 -35.81 -18.81 4.55
CA VAL A 304 -36.62 -18.16 3.52
C VAL A 304 -35.99 -18.48 2.18
N HIS A 305 -36.80 -18.88 1.22
CA HIS A 305 -36.34 -19.28 -0.12
C HIS A 305 -37.45 -19.09 -1.14
N LYS A 306 -37.11 -19.29 -2.43
CA LYS A 306 -38.03 -19.18 -3.56
C LYS A 306 -38.83 -17.87 -3.57
N VAL A 307 -38.12 -16.76 -3.32
CA VAL A 307 -38.67 -15.41 -3.37
C VAL A 307 -38.91 -15.01 -4.83
N VAL A 308 -40.16 -14.76 -5.19
CA VAL A 308 -40.59 -14.38 -6.54
C VAL A 308 -41.37 -13.07 -6.47
N LEU A 309 -40.95 -12.08 -7.25
CA LEU A 309 -41.67 -10.82 -7.43
C LEU A 309 -42.36 -10.83 -8.80
N THR A 310 -43.66 -10.55 -8.81
CA THR A 310 -44.48 -10.46 -10.02
C THR A 310 -45.09 -9.08 -10.11
N ASP A 311 -44.92 -8.41 -11.26
CA ASP A 311 -45.56 -7.11 -11.48
C ASP A 311 -47.05 -7.29 -11.82
N VAL A 312 -47.93 -6.69 -11.01
CA VAL A 312 -49.38 -6.72 -11.22
C VAL A 312 -49.90 -5.28 -11.26
N GLY A 313 -49.99 -4.73 -12.48
CA GLY A 313 -50.36 -3.33 -12.68
C GLY A 313 -49.27 -2.37 -12.19
N SER A 314 -49.60 -1.52 -11.22
CA SER A 314 -48.65 -0.56 -10.61
C SER A 314 -48.04 -1.05 -9.30
N ALA A 315 -48.33 -2.27 -8.87
CA ALA A 315 -47.88 -2.83 -7.60
C ALA A 315 -47.22 -4.20 -7.81
N GLN A 316 -46.25 -4.54 -6.97
CA GLN A 316 -45.59 -5.84 -7.02
C GLN A 316 -46.30 -6.82 -6.08
N HIS A 317 -46.56 -8.02 -6.59
CA HIS A 317 -47.00 -9.16 -5.80
C HIS A 317 -45.78 -10.01 -5.45
N LEU A 318 -45.55 -10.23 -4.16
CA LEU A 318 -44.44 -11.02 -3.64
C LEU A 318 -44.95 -12.42 -3.28
N THR A 319 -44.29 -13.47 -3.74
CA THR A 319 -44.50 -14.85 -3.28
C THR A 319 -43.20 -15.37 -2.67
N LEU A 320 -43.25 -15.97 -1.49
CA LEU A 320 -42.08 -16.55 -0.83
C LEU A 320 -42.42 -17.83 -0.07
N HIS A 321 -41.41 -18.68 0.10
CA HIS A 321 -41.49 -19.85 0.96
C HIS A 321 -40.75 -19.56 2.27
N VAL A 322 -41.38 -19.91 3.39
CA VAL A 322 -40.88 -19.72 4.75
C VAL A 322 -40.80 -21.09 5.43
N GLU A 323 -39.61 -21.45 5.86
CA GLU A 323 -39.35 -22.70 6.56
C GLU A 323 -39.59 -22.53 8.06
N VAL A 324 -40.38 -23.43 8.66
CA VAL A 324 -40.68 -23.46 10.10
C VAL A 324 -40.37 -24.84 10.71
N ASP A 325 -40.45 -24.99 12.03
CA ASP A 325 -40.22 -26.29 12.69
C ASP A 325 -41.22 -27.37 12.24
N LEU A 326 -40.74 -28.59 11.99
CA LEU A 326 -41.55 -29.74 11.55
C LEU A 326 -42.69 -30.09 12.52
N ASN A 327 -42.50 -29.88 13.82
CA ASN A 327 -43.46 -30.17 14.89
C ASN A 327 -44.31 -28.95 15.28
N LEU A 328 -44.22 -27.85 14.52
CA LEU A 328 -44.97 -26.64 14.81
C LEU A 328 -46.47 -26.87 14.56
N PRO A 329 -47.35 -26.55 15.53
CA PRO A 329 -48.80 -26.55 15.32
C PRO A 329 -49.21 -25.63 14.16
N THR A 330 -50.23 -26.03 13.40
CA THR A 330 -50.66 -25.31 12.17
C THR A 330 -51.19 -23.91 12.43
N ASP A 331 -51.81 -23.67 13.58
CA ASP A 331 -52.24 -22.35 14.05
C ASP A 331 -51.04 -21.42 14.26
N ARG A 332 -49.98 -21.91 14.93
CA ARG A 332 -48.72 -21.18 15.11
C ARG A 332 -47.99 -20.93 13.80
N ALA A 333 -48.02 -21.89 12.89
CA ALA A 333 -47.48 -21.70 11.56
C ALA A 333 -48.20 -20.54 10.85
N HIS A 334 -49.53 -20.51 10.90
CA HIS A 334 -50.33 -19.44 10.30
C HIS A 334 -50.01 -18.06 10.89
N GLU A 335 -49.87 -17.95 12.21
CA GLU A 335 -49.44 -16.70 12.88
C GLU A 335 -48.08 -16.20 12.36
N ILE A 336 -47.12 -17.09 12.12
CA ILE A 336 -45.80 -16.73 11.56
C ILE A 336 -45.96 -16.20 10.14
N ALA A 337 -46.77 -16.84 9.29
CA ALA A 337 -47.00 -16.39 7.93
C ALA A 337 -47.66 -15.00 7.88
N GLU A 338 -48.68 -14.75 8.71
CA GLU A 338 -49.34 -13.45 8.81
C GLU A 338 -48.36 -12.36 9.28
N GLU A 339 -47.49 -12.66 10.26
CA GLU A 339 -46.50 -11.70 10.74
C GLU A 339 -45.42 -11.40 9.68
N VAL A 340 -44.96 -12.40 8.92
CA VAL A 340 -44.04 -12.22 7.80
C VAL A 340 -44.68 -11.34 6.71
N GLU A 341 -45.91 -11.64 6.31
CA GLU A 341 -46.66 -10.85 5.33
C GLU A 341 -46.80 -9.39 5.79
N ARG A 342 -47.26 -9.17 7.03
CA ARG A 342 -47.47 -7.84 7.60
C ARG A 342 -46.18 -7.02 7.60
N ARG A 343 -45.08 -7.58 8.09
CA ARG A 343 -43.78 -6.88 8.12
C ARG A 343 -43.24 -6.56 6.74
N LEU A 344 -43.41 -7.46 5.77
CA LEU A 344 -42.95 -7.21 4.41
C LEU A 344 -43.73 -6.07 3.75
N ILE A 345 -45.04 -5.97 3.98
CA ILE A 345 -45.87 -4.86 3.47
C ILE A 345 -45.48 -3.54 4.15
N GLU A 346 -45.24 -3.54 5.46
CA GLU A 346 -44.94 -2.33 6.24
C GLU A 346 -43.50 -1.81 6.00
N GLU A 347 -42.51 -2.71 5.98
CA GLU A 347 -41.09 -2.36 5.96
C GLU A 347 -40.49 -2.35 4.55
N VAL A 348 -41.15 -2.98 3.57
CA VAL A 348 -40.66 -3.09 2.18
C VAL A 348 -41.53 -2.31 1.19
N SER A 349 -41.15 -1.04 1.00
CA SER A 349 -41.71 -0.13 -0.02
C SER A 349 -41.74 -0.75 -1.43
N GLY A 350 -42.92 -0.75 -2.06
CA GLY A 350 -43.13 -1.21 -3.45
C GLY A 350 -43.91 -2.53 -3.58
N ILE A 351 -44.13 -3.23 -2.46
CA ILE A 351 -44.92 -4.46 -2.40
C ILE A 351 -46.38 -4.12 -2.09
N GLY A 352 -47.30 -4.50 -2.98
CA GLY A 352 -48.74 -4.28 -2.80
C GLY A 352 -49.47 -5.44 -2.14
N SER A 353 -48.94 -6.66 -2.28
CA SER A 353 -49.47 -7.87 -1.63
C SER A 353 -48.40 -8.94 -1.53
N VAL A 354 -48.50 -9.81 -0.53
CA VAL A 354 -47.55 -10.89 -0.24
C VAL A 354 -48.31 -12.20 -0.10
N THR A 355 -47.79 -13.28 -0.65
CA THR A 355 -48.27 -14.65 -0.44
C THR A 355 -47.15 -15.46 0.19
N VAL A 356 -47.35 -15.91 1.43
CA VAL A 356 -46.38 -16.72 2.17
C VAL A 356 -46.80 -18.19 2.12
N HIS A 357 -45.93 -19.04 1.57
CA HIS A 357 -46.07 -20.49 1.66
C HIS A 357 -45.23 -21.01 2.82
N ILE A 358 -45.85 -21.75 3.73
CA ILE A 358 -45.14 -22.37 4.86
C ILE A 358 -44.67 -23.76 4.44
N GLU A 359 -43.39 -24.02 4.65
CA GLU A 359 -42.79 -25.34 4.45
C GLU A 359 -42.11 -25.81 5.75
N PRO A 360 -42.11 -27.12 6.03
CA PRO A 360 -41.30 -27.64 7.13
C PRO A 360 -39.81 -27.55 6.77
N ALA A 361 -38.98 -27.05 7.69
CA ALA A 361 -37.53 -27.04 7.52
C ALA A 361 -37.02 -28.47 7.29
N GLN A 362 -36.33 -28.70 6.17
CA GLN A 362 -35.82 -30.02 5.83
C GLN A 362 -34.67 -30.41 6.77
N GLU A 363 -34.82 -31.50 7.52
CA GLU A 363 -33.67 -32.15 8.16
C GLU A 363 -32.80 -32.79 7.07
N ARG A 364 -31.47 -32.58 7.14
CA ARG A 364 -30.54 -33.30 6.27
C ARG A 364 -30.70 -34.81 6.49
N ILE A 365 -31.35 -35.49 5.55
CA ILE A 365 -31.48 -36.94 5.57
C ILE A 365 -30.08 -37.53 5.38
N LYS A 366 -29.61 -38.35 6.33
CA LYS A 366 -28.42 -39.18 6.14
C LYS A 366 -28.79 -40.33 5.20
N ALA A 367 -28.68 -40.11 3.90
CA ALA A 367 -28.80 -41.17 2.91
C ALA A 367 -27.49 -41.97 2.86
N TYR A 368 -27.60 -43.29 2.71
CA TYR A 368 -26.46 -44.17 2.46
C TYR A 368 -26.41 -44.51 0.97
N GLU A 369 -25.21 -44.70 0.43
CA GLU A 369 -25.04 -45.20 -0.94
C GLU A 369 -25.52 -46.65 -1.03
N ILE A 370 -26.29 -46.97 -2.06
CA ILE A 370 -26.89 -48.28 -2.30
C ILE A 370 -26.17 -48.93 -3.49
N ASP A 371 -25.33 -49.94 -3.22
CA ASP A 371 -24.63 -50.73 -4.25
C ASP A 371 -25.48 -51.91 -4.73
N ASP A 372 -26.58 -51.62 -5.43
CA ASP A 372 -27.40 -52.64 -6.13
C ASP A 372 -27.04 -52.67 -7.63
N LYS A 373 -26.10 -53.55 -7.98
CA LYS A 373 -25.58 -53.64 -9.35
C LYS A 373 -26.62 -54.12 -10.36
N ASP A 374 -27.54 -54.98 -9.95
CA ASP A 374 -28.57 -55.53 -10.84
C ASP A 374 -29.60 -54.46 -11.19
N MET A 375 -30.01 -53.65 -10.20
CA MET A 375 -30.90 -52.50 -10.41
C MET A 375 -30.22 -51.42 -11.26
N ALA A 376 -28.96 -51.06 -10.95
CA ALA A 376 -28.21 -50.07 -11.71
C ALA A 376 -28.07 -50.46 -13.19
N GLU A 377 -27.75 -51.72 -13.48
CA GLU A 377 -27.60 -52.19 -14.86
C GLU A 377 -28.97 -52.23 -15.58
N SER A 378 -30.03 -52.63 -14.89
CA SER A 378 -31.37 -52.55 -15.47
C SER A 378 -31.80 -51.10 -15.76
N ILE A 379 -31.42 -50.12 -14.95
CA ILE A 379 -31.74 -48.71 -15.18
C ILE A 379 -30.95 -48.20 -16.40
N LYS A 380 -29.66 -48.54 -16.51
CA LYS A 380 -28.85 -48.21 -17.69
C LYS A 380 -29.48 -48.72 -18.98
N GLU A 381 -30.02 -49.94 -18.99
CA GLU A 381 -30.68 -50.50 -20.18
C GLU A 381 -31.97 -49.74 -20.56
N ILE A 382 -32.75 -49.28 -19.58
CA ILE A 382 -33.94 -48.44 -19.84
C ILE A 382 -33.55 -47.10 -20.46
N VAL A 383 -32.49 -46.48 -19.94
CA VAL A 383 -31.97 -45.20 -20.44
C VAL A 383 -31.39 -45.36 -21.85
N LYS A 384 -30.59 -46.41 -22.11
CA LYS A 384 -30.02 -46.73 -23.44
C LYS A 384 -31.08 -47.06 -24.49
N ALA A 385 -32.25 -47.56 -24.08
CA ALA A 385 -33.34 -47.88 -25.00
C ALA A 385 -33.96 -46.62 -25.64
N ASN A 386 -33.71 -45.42 -25.10
CA ASN A 386 -34.16 -44.18 -25.73
C ASN A 386 -33.23 -43.79 -26.90
N ARG A 387 -33.80 -43.63 -28.10
CA ARG A 387 -33.06 -43.35 -29.35
C ARG A 387 -32.24 -42.05 -29.34
N PHE A 388 -32.54 -41.13 -28.44
CA PHE A 388 -31.88 -39.82 -28.32
C PHE A 388 -30.73 -39.83 -27.31
N VAL A 389 -30.60 -40.87 -26.49
CA VAL A 389 -29.46 -41.07 -25.58
C VAL A 389 -28.29 -41.65 -26.39
N LYS A 390 -27.12 -41.04 -26.23
CA LYS A 390 -25.86 -41.50 -26.84
C LYS A 390 -25.08 -42.40 -25.89
N LYS A 391 -24.97 -42.00 -24.63
CA LYS A 391 -24.21 -42.70 -23.59
C LYS A 391 -24.83 -42.44 -22.22
N VAL A 392 -24.78 -43.44 -21.35
CA VAL A 392 -25.03 -43.27 -19.90
C VAL A 392 -23.66 -43.21 -19.24
N GLU A 393 -23.38 -42.13 -18.53
CA GLU A 393 -22.11 -41.91 -17.85
C GLU A 393 -22.06 -42.66 -16.53
N ASP A 394 -23.12 -42.50 -15.75
CA ASP A 394 -23.16 -42.94 -14.37
C ASP A 394 -24.60 -43.12 -13.90
N VAL A 395 -24.81 -44.07 -12.99
CA VAL A 395 -26.08 -44.29 -12.29
C VAL A 395 -25.72 -44.52 -10.83
N LYS A 396 -25.98 -43.51 -10.00
CA LYS A 396 -25.76 -43.55 -8.56
C LYS A 396 -27.08 -43.73 -7.84
N MET A 397 -27.05 -44.53 -6.79
CA MET A 397 -28.25 -44.80 -5.99
C MET A 397 -27.93 -44.54 -4.54
N TYR A 398 -28.81 -43.81 -3.88
CA TYR A 398 -28.68 -43.46 -2.47
C TYR A 398 -30.05 -43.39 -1.84
N GLY A 399 -30.16 -43.68 -0.55
CA GLY A 399 -31.45 -43.66 0.11
C GLY A 399 -31.42 -44.09 1.57
N ASP A 400 -32.61 -44.23 2.12
CA ASP A 400 -32.88 -44.80 3.45
C ASP A 400 -33.94 -45.92 3.35
N ASP A 401 -34.37 -46.45 4.49
CA ASP A 401 -35.38 -47.53 4.54
C ASP A 401 -36.76 -47.13 3.97
N LYS A 402 -36.99 -45.84 3.67
CA LYS A 402 -38.30 -45.31 3.26
C LYS A 402 -38.30 -44.79 1.82
N ARG A 403 -37.18 -44.25 1.31
CA ARG A 403 -37.06 -43.66 -0.03
C ARG A 403 -35.71 -43.98 -0.66
N MET A 404 -35.74 -44.41 -1.92
CA MET A 404 -34.57 -44.59 -2.76
C MET A 404 -34.53 -43.52 -3.85
N TYR A 405 -33.37 -42.90 -3.99
CA TYR A 405 -33.05 -41.92 -5.01
C TYR A 405 -32.10 -42.52 -6.02
N VAL A 406 -32.34 -42.27 -7.30
CA VAL A 406 -31.41 -42.60 -8.38
C VAL A 406 -31.04 -41.33 -9.12
N ASP A 407 -29.74 -41.07 -9.17
CA ASP A 407 -29.14 -40.01 -9.95
C ASP A 407 -28.50 -40.63 -11.20
N ILE A 408 -28.98 -40.21 -12.38
CA ILE A 408 -28.58 -40.73 -13.67
C ILE A 408 -27.93 -39.60 -14.46
N ARG A 409 -26.68 -39.80 -14.87
CA ARG A 409 -25.99 -38.91 -15.82
C ARG A 409 -25.98 -39.53 -17.20
N CYS A 410 -26.54 -38.83 -18.18
CA CYS A 410 -26.56 -39.29 -19.56
C CYS A 410 -26.27 -38.16 -20.55
N VAL A 411 -25.62 -38.54 -21.65
CA VAL A 411 -25.28 -37.66 -22.77
C VAL A 411 -26.29 -37.88 -23.88
N LEU A 412 -26.96 -36.81 -24.29
CA LEU A 412 -27.86 -36.83 -25.44
C LEU A 412 -27.11 -36.56 -26.75
N LYS A 413 -27.72 -36.92 -27.88
CA LYS A 413 -27.19 -36.60 -29.22
C LYS A 413 -27.29 -35.09 -29.52
N ASP A 414 -26.32 -34.57 -30.27
CA ASP A 414 -26.33 -33.18 -30.74
C ASP A 414 -27.58 -32.85 -31.59
N ASN A 415 -28.01 -31.59 -31.52
CA ASN A 415 -29.18 -30.99 -32.21
C ASN A 415 -30.57 -31.20 -31.57
N LEU A 416 -30.65 -31.45 -30.27
CA LEU A 416 -31.92 -31.39 -29.54
C LEU A 416 -32.16 -29.99 -28.97
N THR A 417 -33.40 -29.51 -29.05
CA THR A 417 -33.84 -28.32 -28.31
C THR A 417 -34.00 -28.64 -26.81
N VAL A 418 -34.04 -27.62 -25.97
CA VAL A 418 -34.26 -27.78 -24.51
C VAL A 418 -35.59 -28.48 -24.23
N GLU A 419 -36.63 -28.19 -25.01
CA GLU A 419 -37.95 -28.83 -24.90
C GLU A 419 -37.90 -30.32 -25.24
N GLU A 420 -37.19 -30.69 -26.32
CA GLU A 420 -37.02 -32.09 -26.71
C GLU A 420 -36.14 -32.86 -25.70
N ALA A 421 -35.09 -32.23 -25.17
CA ALA A 421 -34.26 -32.81 -24.11
C ALA A 421 -35.10 -33.08 -22.84
N HIS A 422 -35.97 -32.13 -22.45
CA HIS A 422 -36.88 -32.32 -21.33
C HIS A 422 -37.91 -33.43 -21.61
N ALA A 423 -38.46 -33.51 -22.82
CA ALA A 423 -39.38 -34.58 -23.20
C ALA A 423 -38.72 -35.98 -23.10
N VAL A 424 -37.45 -36.09 -23.52
CA VAL A 424 -36.64 -37.32 -23.37
C VAL A 424 -36.43 -37.64 -21.90
N ALA A 425 -36.11 -36.64 -21.07
CA ALA A 425 -35.96 -36.81 -19.63
C ALA A 425 -37.21 -37.37 -18.98
N THR A 426 -38.36 -36.74 -19.24
CA THR A 426 -39.66 -37.15 -18.71
C THR A 426 -40.05 -38.56 -19.18
N GLU A 427 -39.72 -38.94 -20.42
CA GLU A 427 -40.00 -40.30 -20.92
C GLU A 427 -39.18 -41.37 -20.19
N ILE A 428 -37.89 -41.10 -19.97
CA ILE A 428 -36.97 -42.00 -19.27
C ILE A 428 -37.39 -42.14 -17.80
N GLU A 429 -37.63 -41.02 -17.14
CA GLU A 429 -38.11 -40.96 -15.75
C GLU A 429 -39.38 -41.78 -15.58
N ARG A 430 -40.39 -41.57 -16.44
CA ARG A 430 -41.65 -42.32 -16.41
C ARG A 430 -41.43 -43.82 -16.52
N LYS A 431 -40.58 -44.29 -17.45
CA LYS A 431 -40.31 -45.74 -17.62
C LYS A 431 -39.63 -46.37 -16.40
N ILE A 432 -38.79 -45.61 -15.70
CA ILE A 432 -38.11 -46.08 -14.50
C ILE A 432 -39.10 -46.14 -13.33
N VAL A 433 -39.90 -45.09 -13.13
CA VAL A 433 -40.94 -45.03 -12.09
C VAL A 433 -42.02 -46.09 -12.29
N GLU A 434 -42.40 -46.39 -13.54
CA GLU A 434 -43.35 -47.47 -13.85
C GLU A 434 -42.80 -48.86 -13.49
N LYS A 435 -41.49 -49.08 -13.67
CA LYS A 435 -40.85 -50.37 -13.39
C LYS A 435 -40.54 -50.55 -11.90
N TYR A 436 -40.13 -49.48 -11.22
CA TYR A 436 -39.73 -49.51 -9.83
C TYR A 436 -40.58 -48.55 -9.01
N GLN A 437 -41.57 -49.10 -8.32
CA GLN A 437 -42.41 -48.31 -7.42
C GLN A 437 -41.58 -47.81 -6.23
N ARG A 438 -41.73 -46.53 -5.87
CA ARG A 438 -41.02 -45.82 -4.77
C ARG A 438 -39.57 -45.42 -5.05
N LEU A 439 -39.26 -45.08 -6.29
CA LEU A 439 -37.97 -44.54 -6.70
C LEU A 439 -38.10 -43.09 -7.20
N ASP A 440 -37.40 -42.17 -6.54
CA ASP A 440 -37.27 -40.78 -6.98
C ASP A 440 -36.08 -40.69 -7.93
N VAL A 441 -36.33 -40.33 -9.18
CA VAL A 441 -35.32 -40.33 -10.25
C VAL A 441 -34.93 -38.90 -10.58
N THR A 442 -33.64 -38.61 -10.54
CA THR A 442 -33.06 -37.35 -11.03
C THR A 442 -32.22 -37.66 -12.26
N LEU A 443 -32.54 -37.01 -13.39
CA LEU A 443 -31.78 -37.17 -14.63
C LEU A 443 -30.98 -35.90 -14.91
N HIS A 444 -29.66 -36.04 -14.94
CA HIS A 444 -28.73 -35.01 -15.36
C HIS A 444 -28.36 -35.24 -16.83
N ILE A 445 -28.73 -34.27 -17.66
CA ILE A 445 -28.47 -34.28 -19.10
C ILE A 445 -27.27 -33.40 -19.41
N GLU A 446 -26.29 -33.98 -20.08
CA GLU A 446 -25.15 -33.27 -20.62
C GLU A 446 -25.20 -33.28 -22.16
N THR A 447 -24.78 -32.18 -22.77
CA THR A 447 -24.60 -32.07 -24.23
C THR A 447 -23.16 -32.40 -24.61
N GLU A 448 -22.94 -32.86 -25.84
CA GLU A 448 -21.64 -33.36 -26.31
C GLU A 448 -20.49 -32.34 -26.16
N SER A 449 -20.81 -31.04 -26.15
CA SER A 449 -19.84 -29.94 -25.96
C SER A 449 -19.11 -29.95 -24.62
N ASP A 450 -19.70 -30.55 -23.57
CA ASP A 450 -19.23 -30.38 -22.19
C ASP A 450 -18.41 -31.59 -21.69
N SER A 451 -18.28 -32.64 -22.52
CA SER A 451 -17.54 -33.89 -22.19
C SER A 451 -16.09 -33.91 -22.69
N LYS A 452 -15.30 -32.88 -22.36
CA LYS A 452 -13.86 -32.83 -22.66
C LYS A 452 -12.97 -33.15 -21.47
#